data_AF-A0A941EFA0-F1
#
_entry.id   AF-A0A941EFA0-F1
#
_cell.length_a   1.000
_cell.length_b   1.000
_cell.length_c   1.000
_cell.angle_alpha   90.00
_cell.angle_beta   90.00
_cell.angle_gamma   90.00
#
_symmetry.space_group_name_H-M   'P 1'
#
loop_
_entity.id
_entity.type
_entity.pdbx_description
1 polymer ?
#
loop_
_entity_poly.entity_id
_entity_poly.type
_entity_poly.pdbx_seq_one_letter_code
_entity_poly.pdbx_strand_id
1 'polypeptide(L)'
;VGALHEIAGRMEIGAPKTGAGERRVHLPPFLATLLAEHLEEHPYPYLFTGERGGWLRRSVFRKQVWLPALAGDPGHADPGRRAPVLGR
;
A
#
# COMPACT_ATOMS: atom_id res chain seq x y z
N VAL A 1 1.08 3.01 -18.67
CA VAL A 1 1.09 2.39 -17.33
C VAL A 1 2.53 2.04 -17.02
N GLY A 2 3.04 2.36 -15.82
CA GLY A 2 4.45 2.19 -15.47
C GLY A 2 4.61 1.60 -14.07
N ALA A 3 5.83 1.21 -13.72
CA ALA A 3 6.24 0.81 -12.39
C ALA A 3 6.83 2.00 -11.62
N LEU A 4 6.63 2.01 -10.31
CA LEU A 4 7.26 2.97 -9.40
C LEU A 4 8.68 2.51 -9.06
N HIS A 5 9.67 3.34 -9.40
CA HIS A 5 11.09 3.09 -9.16
C HIS A 5 11.61 4.01 -8.06
N GLU A 6 12.48 3.48 -7.19
CA GLU A 6 13.25 4.26 -6.23
C GLU A 6 14.73 4.28 -6.66
N ILE A 7 15.19 5.41 -7.23
CA ILE A 7 16.54 5.57 -7.79
C ILE A 7 17.26 6.67 -7.00
N ALA A 8 18.37 6.33 -6.35
CA ALA A 8 19.15 7.27 -5.53
C ALA A 8 18.29 8.08 -4.53
N GLY A 9 17.25 7.45 -3.97
CA GLY A 9 16.34 8.07 -3.00
C GLY A 9 15.22 8.93 -3.59
N ARG A 10 15.10 8.99 -4.93
CA ARG A 10 14.01 9.64 -5.67
C ARG A 10 13.01 8.62 -6.19
N MET A 11 11.74 8.99 -6.22
CA MET A 11 10.64 8.15 -6.68
C MET A 11 10.20 8.59 -8.08
N GLU A 12 10.22 7.69 -9.05
CA GLU A 12 9.89 7.98 -10.45
C GLU A 12 8.99 6.89 -11.03
N ILE A 13 8.00 7.28 -11.86
CA ILE A 13 7.24 6.31 -12.66
C ILE A 13 7.97 6.10 -13.99
N GLY A 14 8.20 4.85 -14.36
CA GLY A 14 8.75 4.50 -15.66
C GLY A 14 8.28 3.13 -16.12
N ALA A 15 8.68 2.70 -17.31
CA ALA A 15 8.42 1.33 -17.74
C ALA A 15 9.04 0.31 -16.75
N PRO A 16 8.42 -0.87 -16.55
CA PRO A 16 9.11 -1.94 -15.84
C PRO A 16 10.39 -2.33 -16.58
N LYS A 17 11.34 -2.90 -15.84
CA LYS A 17 12.65 -3.30 -16.38
C LYS A 17 12.53 -4.27 -17.57
N THR A 18 11.51 -5.12 -17.56
CA THR A 18 11.22 -6.10 -18.61
C THR A 18 9.71 -6.20 -18.83
N GLY A 19 9.30 -6.69 -20.01
CA GLY A 19 7.89 -6.92 -20.31
C GLY A 19 7.20 -7.90 -19.36
N ALA A 20 7.93 -8.85 -18.75
CA ALA A 20 7.40 -9.76 -17.74
C ALA A 20 6.96 -9.04 -16.44
N GLY A 21 7.38 -7.79 -16.23
CA GLY A 21 6.90 -6.96 -15.14
C GLY A 21 5.44 -6.52 -15.32
N GLU A 22 4.93 -6.54 -16.56
CA GLU A 22 3.53 -6.27 -16.86
C GLU A 22 2.76 -7.59 -16.83
N ARG A 23 1.83 -7.71 -15.88
CA ARG A 23 1.01 -8.91 -15.76
C ARG A 23 -0.38 -8.58 -15.26
N ARG A 24 -1.35 -9.34 -15.75
CA ARG A 24 -2.70 -9.35 -15.18
C ARG A 24 -2.69 -10.16 -13.89
N VAL A 25 -3.32 -9.63 -12.86
CA VAL A 25 -3.53 -10.30 -11.58
C VAL A 25 -5.02 -10.44 -11.34
N HIS A 26 -5.46 -11.61 -10.86
CA HIS A 26 -6.84 -11.81 -10.46
C HIS A 26 -7.06 -11.16 -9.09
N LEU A 27 -8.07 -10.30 -9.00
CA LEU A 27 -8.50 -9.73 -7.72
C LEU A 27 -9.70 -10.54 -7.21
N PRO A 28 -9.68 -11.00 -5.95
CA PRO A 28 -10.87 -11.51 -5.30
C PRO A 28 -11.99 -10.45 -5.32
N PRO A 29 -13.27 -10.82 -5.48
CA PRO A 29 -14.37 -9.84 -5.55
C PRO A 29 -14.42 -8.88 -4.38
N PHE A 30 -14.24 -9.37 -3.14
CA PHE A 30 -14.24 -8.53 -1.95
C PHE A 30 -13.15 -7.44 -2.00
N LEU A 31 -11.98 -7.76 -2.56
CA LEU A 31 -10.88 -6.82 -2.67
C LEU A 31 -11.19 -5.77 -3.74
N ALA A 32 -11.81 -6.15 -4.84
CA ALA A 32 -12.24 -5.19 -5.87
C ALA A 32 -13.23 -4.16 -5.31
N THR A 33 -14.19 -4.60 -4.48
CA THR A 33 -15.13 -3.71 -3.78
C THR A 33 -14.40 -2.72 -2.87
N LEU A 34 -13.52 -3.22 -1.99
CA LEU A 34 -12.76 -2.36 -1.06
C LEU A 34 -11.87 -1.35 -1.79
N LEU A 35 -11.26 -1.75 -2.91
CA LEU A 35 -10.44 -0.84 -3.71
C LEU A 35 -11.28 0.23 -4.42
N ALA A 36 -12.51 -0.11 -4.86
CA ALA A 36 -13.42 0.85 -5.45
C ALA A 36 -13.91 1.87 -4.42
N GLU A 37 -14.37 1.43 -3.25
CA GLU A 37 -14.77 2.29 -2.12
C GLU A 37 -13.63 3.24 -1.72
N HIS A 38 -12.41 2.70 -1.59
CA HIS A 38 -11.24 3.52 -1.28
C HIS A 38 -10.95 4.57 -2.36
N LEU A 39 -11.13 4.25 -3.66
CA LEU A 39 -10.93 5.21 -4.75
C LEU A 39 -11.97 6.33 -4.77
N GLU A 40 -13.19 6.11 -4.28
CA GLU A 40 -14.23 7.14 -4.22
C GLU A 40 -13.92 8.21 -3.16
N GLU A 41 -13.34 7.81 -2.03
CA GLU A 41 -13.02 8.71 -0.92
C GLU A 41 -11.63 9.35 -1.02
N HIS A 42 -10.75 8.77 -1.82
CA HIS A 42 -9.32 9.11 -1.85
C HIS A 42 -9.01 10.27 -2.80
N PRO A 43 -8.51 11.43 -2.32
CA PRO A 43 -8.34 12.63 -3.14
C PRO A 43 -7.05 12.65 -3.97
N TYR A 44 -6.30 11.55 -4.04
CA TYR A 44 -4.95 11.54 -4.61
C TYR A 44 -4.88 10.63 -5.85
N PRO A 45 -3.99 10.93 -6.81
CA PRO A 45 -3.95 10.25 -8.11
C PRO A 45 -3.47 8.79 -8.06
N TYR A 46 -2.96 8.31 -6.91
CA TYR A 46 -2.46 6.95 -6.75
C TYR A 46 -3.19 6.27 -5.59
N LEU A 47 -3.56 5.00 -5.79
CA LEU A 47 -4.35 4.19 -4.86
C LEU A 47 -3.74 4.07 -3.45
N PHE A 48 -2.40 4.02 -3.37
CA PHE A 48 -1.67 3.93 -2.12
C PHE A 48 -0.64 5.07 -2.05
N THR A 49 -0.89 6.01 -1.15
CA THR A 49 -0.03 7.17 -0.90
C THR A 49 0.21 7.34 0.59
N GLY A 50 1.18 8.16 0.95
CA GLY A 50 1.27 8.68 2.32
C GLY A 50 0.16 9.70 2.60
N GLU A 51 0.01 10.12 3.85
CA GLU A 51 -1.04 11.02 4.35
C GLU A 51 -1.18 12.36 3.58
N ARG A 52 -0.15 12.75 2.84
CA ARG A 52 -0.10 13.98 2.04
C ARG A 52 -0.13 13.73 0.52
N GLY A 53 -0.56 12.54 0.08
CA GLY A 53 -0.68 12.17 -1.33
C GLY A 53 0.65 11.83 -2.03
N GLY A 54 1.77 11.87 -1.31
CA GLY A 54 3.07 11.49 -1.83
C GLY A 54 3.25 9.99 -1.97
N TRP A 55 4.25 9.59 -2.76
CA TRP A 55 4.60 8.18 -2.94
C TRP A 55 4.90 7.47 -1.63
N LEU A 56 4.27 6.31 -1.44
CA LEU A 56 4.50 5.49 -0.26
C LEU A 56 5.81 4.72 -0.39
N ARG A 57 6.83 5.12 0.38
CA ARG A 57 8.11 4.40 0.42
C ARG A 57 7.95 3.03 1.08
N ARG A 58 8.62 2.02 0.52
CA ARG A 58 8.60 0.65 1.03
C ARG A 58 9.05 0.55 2.49
N SER A 59 10.07 1.30 2.89
CA SER A 59 10.59 1.30 4.27
C SER A 59 9.58 1.89 5.26
N VAL A 60 8.92 2.99 4.89
CA VAL A 60 7.87 3.63 5.68
C VAL A 60 6.66 2.71 5.81
N PHE A 61 6.17 2.16 4.70
CA PHE A 61 5.07 1.19 4.72
C PHE A 61 5.39 -0.02 5.62
N ARG A 62 6.59 -0.58 5.48
CA ARG A 62 7.01 -1.72 6.29
C ARG A 62 6.95 -1.40 7.80
N LYS A 63 7.54 -0.28 8.21
CA LYS A 63 7.66 0.09 9.62
C LYS A 63 6.34 0.56 10.23
N GLN A 64 5.57 1.37 9.49
CA GLN A 64 4.40 2.07 10.02
C GLN A 64 3.08 1.33 9.79
N VAL A 65 3.01 0.44 8.81
CA VAL A 65 1.76 -0.24 8.44
C VAL A 65 1.89 -1.75 8.59
N TRP A 66 2.87 -2.34 7.89
CA TRP A 66 2.96 -3.80 7.79
C TRP A 66 3.34 -4.48 9.10
N LEU A 67 4.41 -4.03 9.77
CA LEU A 67 4.85 -4.64 11.03
C LEU A 67 3.82 -4.48 12.16
N PRO A 68 3.21 -3.29 12.38
CA PRO A 68 2.12 -3.14 13.33
C PRO A 68 0.92 -4.04 13.03
N ALA A 69 0.51 -4.16 11.76
CA ALA A 69 -0.60 -5.04 11.40
C ALA A 69 -0.31 -6.53 11.69
N LEU A 70 0.94 -6.97 11.53
CA LEU A 70 1.35 -8.35 11.79
C LEU A 70 1.55 -8.65 13.27
N ALA A 71 2.04 -7.70 14.07
CA ALA A 71 2.40 -7.92 15.47
C ALA A 71 1.34 -7.42 16.46
N GLY A 72 0.42 -6.57 16.00
CA GLY A 72 -0.40 -5.71 16.85
C GLY A 72 0.38 -4.49 17.34
N ASP A 73 -0.33 -3.41 17.63
CA ASP A 73 0.19 -2.20 18.27
C ASP A 73 -0.60 -1.90 19.54
N PRO A 74 -0.22 -2.48 20.71
CA PRO A 74 -1.02 -2.42 21.93
C PRO A 74 -1.37 -1.00 22.41
N GLY A 75 -0.54 -0.01 22.06
CA GLY A 75 -0.74 1.39 22.41
C GLY A 75 -1.58 2.19 21.41
N HIS A 76 -2.03 1.56 20.31
CA HIS A 76 -2.73 2.27 19.24
C HIS A 76 -4.09 2.78 19.70
N ALA A 77 -4.45 4.01 19.27
CA ALA A 77 -5.73 4.63 19.61
C ALA A 77 -6.92 3.79 19.14
N ASP A 78 -6.89 3.35 17.88
CA ASP A 78 -7.83 2.39 17.30
C ASP A 78 -7.68 0.99 17.93
N PRO A 79 -8.70 0.47 18.64
CA PRO A 79 -8.68 -0.86 19.24
C PRO A 79 -8.46 -2.00 18.23
N GLY A 80 -8.94 -1.84 16.99
CA GLY A 80 -8.82 -2.86 15.94
C GLY A 80 -7.37 -3.10 15.49
N ARG A 81 -6.46 -2.17 15.78
CA ARG A 81 -5.03 -2.26 15.46
C ARG A 81 -4.18 -2.76 16.62
N ARG A 82 -4.76 -2.93 17.80
CA ARG A 82 -4.00 -3.36 18.99
C ARG A 82 -3.59 -4.82 18.93
N ALA A 83 -4.41 -5.65 18.29
CA ALA A 83 -4.14 -7.05 18.08
C ALA A 83 -3.56 -7.30 16.66
N PRO A 84 -2.76 -8.36 16.48
CA PRO A 84 -2.31 -8.77 15.15
C PRO A 84 -3.49 -9.22 14.28
N VAL A 85 -3.44 -8.88 12.99
CA VAL A 85 -4.49 -9.22 12.00
C VAL A 85 -4.56 -10.71 11.73
N LEU A 86 -3.41 -11.38 11.73
CA LEU A 86 -3.33 -12.83 11.69
C LEU A 86 -3.16 -13.28 13.13
N GLY A 87 -4.25 -13.76 13.74
CA GLY A 87 -4.22 -14.30 15.11
C GLY A 87 -3.05 -15.28 15.26
N ARG A 88 -2.29 -15.13 16.34
CA ARG A 88 -1.35 -16.18 16.76
C ARG A 88 -2.11 -17.30 17.44
#